data_AF-A0A971H5T4-F1
#
_entry.id   AF-A0A971H5T4-F1
#
_cell.length_a   1.000
_cell.length_b   1.000
_cell.length_c   1.000
_cell.angle_alpha   90.00
_cell.angle_beta   90.00
_cell.angle_gamma   90.00
#
_symmetry.space_group_name_H-M   'P 1'
#
loop_
_entity.id
_entity.type
_entity.pdbx_description
1 polymer ?
#
loop_
_entity_poly.entity_id
_entity_poly.type
_entity_poly.pdbx_seq_one_letter_code
_entity_poly.pdbx_strand_id
1 'polypeptide(L)'
;MEKLGVIADDFTGATDIAGFLAAYGMQTVLCDGYEAHLGSADCDAIVVSLKIRSCRAREAVNEAVSALTYLQQNGCTRFYYKYCSTFDSTAQGNIGPVTDALMDILNV
;
A
#
# COMPACT_ATOMS: atom_id res chain seq x y z
N MET A 1 -17.81 1.92 -8.35
CA MET A 1 -17.52 1.34 -7.01
C MET A 1 -16.25 2.01 -6.52
N GLU A 2 -16.09 2.28 -5.22
CA GLU A 2 -14.86 2.90 -4.70
C GLU A 2 -13.71 1.90 -4.78
N LYS A 3 -12.68 2.19 -5.60
CA LYS A 3 -11.51 1.33 -5.77
C LYS A 3 -10.56 1.46 -4.57
N LEU A 4 -10.11 0.33 -4.03
CA LEU A 4 -9.19 0.25 -2.89
C LEU A 4 -7.72 0.28 -3.37
N GLY A 5 -6.91 1.11 -2.74
CA GLY A 5 -5.45 1.09 -2.87
C GLY A 5 -4.79 0.60 -1.58
N VAL A 6 -3.96 -0.43 -1.67
CA VAL A 6 -3.22 -0.96 -0.52
C VAL A 6 -1.73 -0.68 -0.72
N ILE A 7 -1.10 -0.12 0.31
CA ILE A 7 0.35 0.05 0.40
C ILE A 7 0.84 -0.97 1.41
N ALA A 8 1.65 -1.95 1.01
CA ALA A 8 2.15 -3.01 1.89
C ALA A 8 3.65 -2.84 2.15
N ASP A 9 4.07 -3.00 3.40
CA ASP A 9 5.46 -2.76 3.82
C ASP A 9 6.47 -3.86 3.42
N ASP A 10 5.96 -5.03 3.03
CA ASP A 10 6.69 -6.16 2.47
C ASP A 10 5.88 -6.96 1.43
N PHE A 11 6.56 -7.85 0.72
CA PHE A 11 5.95 -8.69 -0.31
C PHE A 11 5.03 -9.77 0.27
N THR A 12 5.43 -10.44 1.35
CA THR A 12 4.62 -11.51 1.95
C THR A 12 3.29 -10.97 2.47
N GLY A 13 3.30 -9.86 3.21
CA GLY A 13 2.10 -9.17 3.68
C GLY A 13 1.25 -8.62 2.54
N ALA A 14 1.85 -8.21 1.42
CA ALA A 14 1.14 -7.82 0.21
C ALA A 14 0.39 -9.01 -0.43
N THR A 15 1.05 -10.16 -0.57
CA THR A 15 0.40 -11.37 -1.11
C THR A 15 -0.73 -11.88 -0.21
N ASP A 16 -0.56 -11.79 1.12
CA ASP A 16 -1.56 -12.18 2.10
C ASP A 16 -2.84 -11.34 1.98
N ILE A 17 -2.73 -10.01 2.03
CA ILE A 17 -3.91 -9.13 1.90
C ILE A 17 -4.53 -9.23 0.50
N ALA A 18 -3.73 -9.35 -0.57
CA ALA A 18 -4.26 -9.56 -1.91
C ALA A 18 -5.07 -10.86 -2.01
N GLY A 19 -4.60 -11.92 -1.35
CA GLY A 19 -5.31 -13.19 -1.23
C GLY A 19 -6.64 -13.06 -0.48
N PHE A 20 -6.67 -12.34 0.63
CA PHE A 20 -7.90 -12.06 1.37
C PHE A 20 -8.91 -11.29 0.51
N LEU A 21 -8.49 -10.20 -0.14
CA LEU A 21 -9.37 -9.39 -0.98
C LEU A 21 -9.98 -10.24 -2.13
N ALA A 22 -9.15 -11.02 -2.82
CA ALA A 22 -9.61 -11.93 -3.87
C ALA A 22 -10.57 -13.01 -3.35
N ALA A 23 -10.27 -13.62 -2.20
CA ALA A 23 -11.12 -14.64 -1.58
C ALA A 23 -12.50 -14.11 -1.18
N TYR A 24 -12.61 -12.81 -0.87
CA TYR A 24 -13.88 -12.13 -0.56
C TYR A 24 -14.49 -11.38 -1.75
N GLY A 25 -14.06 -11.72 -2.98
CA GLY A 25 -14.75 -11.32 -4.21
C GLY A 25 -14.27 -10.01 -4.86
N MET A 26 -13.19 -9.40 -4.36
CA MET A 26 -12.60 -8.22 -5.01
C MET A 26 -11.60 -8.62 -6.09
N GLN A 27 -11.80 -8.16 -7.32
CA GLN A 27 -10.80 -8.30 -8.38
C GLN A 27 -9.54 -7.50 -7.99
N THR A 28 -8.48 -8.20 -7.64
CA THR A 28 -7.30 -7.62 -7.01
C THR A 28 -6.07 -7.77 -7.88
N VAL A 29 -5.35 -6.67 -8.12
CA VAL A 29 -4.03 -6.67 -8.76
C VAL A 29 -2.96 -6.48 -7.70
N LEU A 30 -1.95 -7.34 -7.69
CA LEU A 30 -0.74 -7.18 -6.89
C LEU A 30 0.40 -6.66 -7.78
N CYS A 31 1.01 -5.54 -7.38
CA CYS A 31 2.18 -4.94 -8.02
C CYS A 31 3.40 -5.07 -7.10
N ASP A 32 4.54 -5.50 -7.63
CA ASP A 32 5.83 -5.34 -6.95
C ASP A 32 6.38 -3.95 -7.29
N GLY A 33 6.27 -3.00 -6.36
CA GLY A 33 6.53 -1.58 -6.61
C GLY A 33 5.37 -0.82 -7.29
N TYR A 34 5.63 0.45 -7.63
CA TYR A 34 4.65 1.43 -8.11
C TYR A 34 4.90 1.92 -9.55
N GLU A 35 5.54 1.10 -10.37
CA GLU A 35 5.85 1.42 -11.78
C GLU A 35 5.05 0.57 -12.78
N ALA A 36 4.22 -0.35 -12.28
CA ALA A 36 3.46 -1.26 -13.10
C ALA A 36 2.44 -0.52 -13.98
N HIS A 37 2.34 -0.92 -15.24
CA HIS A 37 1.30 -0.39 -16.12
C HIS A 37 0.09 -1.33 -16.06
N LEU A 38 -0.98 -0.90 -15.41
CA LEU A 38 -2.19 -1.71 -15.23
C LEU A 38 -3.03 -1.87 -16.52
N GLY A 39 -2.74 -1.07 -17.55
CA GLY A 39 -3.48 -1.08 -18.81
C GLY A 39 -4.97 -0.81 -18.59
N SER A 40 -5.82 -1.61 -19.23
CA SER A 40 -7.28 -1.54 -19.08
C SER A 40 -7.82 -2.54 -18.04
N ALA A 41 -7.00 -2.95 -17.07
CA ALA A 41 -7.44 -3.89 -16.04
C ALA A 41 -8.54 -3.26 -15.17
N ASP A 42 -9.77 -3.74 -15.35
CA ASP A 42 -10.87 -3.44 -14.44
C ASP A 42 -10.65 -4.25 -13.15
N CYS A 43 -10.47 -3.55 -12.03
CA CYS A 43 -10.15 -4.15 -10.75
C CYS A 43 -10.74 -3.32 -9.61
N ASP A 44 -11.12 -4.00 -8.54
CA ASP A 44 -11.68 -3.40 -7.33
C ASP A 44 -10.58 -2.95 -6.36
N ALA A 45 -9.42 -3.62 -6.39
CA ALA A 45 -8.28 -3.31 -5.53
C ALA A 45 -6.93 -3.40 -6.24
N ILE A 46 -6.01 -2.51 -5.86
CA ILE A 46 -4.60 -2.55 -6.26
C ILE A 46 -3.76 -2.62 -4.99
N VAL A 47 -2.89 -3.62 -4.88
CA VAL A 47 -1.95 -3.82 -3.77
C VAL A 47 -0.54 -3.55 -4.28
N VAL A 48 0.12 -2.54 -3.73
CA VAL A 48 1.52 -2.23 -3.99
C VAL A 48 2.39 -2.82 -2.89
N SER A 49 3.24 -3.77 -3.26
CA SER A 49 4.29 -4.33 -2.39
C SER A 49 5.51 -3.42 -2.40
N LEU A 50 5.95 -3.00 -1.22
CA LEU A 50 7.20 -2.26 -1.01
C LEU A 50 8.17 -3.07 -0.14
N LYS A 51 9.35 -2.52 0.11
CA LYS A 51 10.37 -3.10 1.01
C LYS A 51 10.75 -2.08 2.08
N ILE A 52 9.74 -1.58 2.79
CA ILE A 52 9.87 -0.40 3.66
C ILE A 52 9.75 -0.70 5.16
N ARG A 53 9.53 -1.96 5.56
CA ARG A 53 9.41 -2.33 6.98
C ARG A 53 10.57 -1.85 7.85
N SER A 54 11.81 -2.10 7.41
CA SER A 54 13.02 -1.90 8.22
C SER A 54 14.05 -0.95 7.60
N CYS A 55 13.73 -0.30 6.48
CA CYS A 55 14.60 0.73 5.90
C CYS A 55 14.55 2.01 6.75
N ARG A 56 15.28 3.05 6.36
CA ARG A 56 15.23 4.32 7.11
C ARG A 56 13.84 4.95 6.97
N ALA A 57 13.30 5.52 8.05
CA ALA A 57 11.96 6.12 8.04
C ALA A 57 11.72 7.11 6.90
N ARG A 58 12.72 7.94 6.57
CA ARG A 58 12.63 8.86 5.42
C ARG A 58 12.48 8.14 4.08
N GLU A 59 13.18 7.03 3.89
CA GLU A 59 13.07 6.21 2.67
C GLU A 59 11.68 5.55 2.62
N ALA A 60 11.21 5.00 3.75
CA ALA A 60 9.88 4.40 3.86
C ALA A 60 8.76 5.39 3.53
N VAL A 61 8.84 6.61 4.07
CA VAL A 61 7.88 7.68 3.79
C VAL A 61 7.89 8.04 2.31
N ASN A 62 9.06 8.28 1.70
CA ASN A 62 9.15 8.63 0.29
C ASN A 62 8.54 7.55 -0.62
N GLU A 63 8.86 6.28 -0.37
CA GLU A 63 8.34 5.14 -1.13
C GLU A 63 6.81 5.00 -0.96
N ALA A 64 6.29 5.15 0.27
CA ALA A 64 4.86 5.08 0.54
C ALA A 64 4.09 6.23 -0.12
N VAL A 65 4.64 7.45 -0.13
CA VAL A 65 4.03 8.62 -0.80
C VAL A 65 4.01 8.44 -2.33
N SER A 66 5.08 7.90 -2.91
CA SER A 66 5.11 7.54 -4.33
C SER A 66 4.06 6.48 -4.66
N ALA A 67 3.93 5.44 -3.82
CA ALA A 67 2.90 4.42 -3.98
C ALA A 67 1.48 5.00 -3.85
N LEU A 68 1.25 5.90 -2.89
CA LEU A 68 -0.03 6.61 -2.76
C LEU A 68 -0.38 7.39 -4.03
N THR A 69 0.58 8.14 -4.56
CA THR A 69 0.41 8.93 -5.79
C THR A 69 0.07 8.02 -6.97
N TYR A 70 0.78 6.91 -7.12
CA TYR A 70 0.48 5.91 -8.14
C TYR A 70 -0.92 5.32 -7.99
N LEU A 71 -1.35 4.97 -6.77
CA LEU A 71 -2.69 4.45 -6.50
C LEU A 71 -3.78 5.47 -6.84
N GLN A 72 -3.58 6.75 -6.47
CA GLN A 72 -4.48 7.85 -6.84
C GLN A 72 -4.60 8.01 -8.36
N GLN A 73 -3.47 7.95 -9.09
CA GLN A 73 -3.46 8.01 -10.56
C GLN A 73 -4.20 6.84 -11.21
N ASN A 74 -4.26 5.68 -10.53
CA ASN A 74 -5.00 4.50 -10.98
C ASN A 74 -6.46 4.44 -10.47
N GLY A 75 -6.95 5.56 -9.92
CA GLY A 75 -8.36 5.75 -9.55
C GLY A 75 -8.74 5.16 -8.19
N CYS A 76 -7.78 4.80 -7.33
CA CYS A 76 -8.08 4.42 -5.95
C CYS A 76 -8.61 5.63 -5.16
N THR A 77 -9.65 5.41 -4.39
CA THR A 77 -10.35 6.44 -3.59
C THR A 77 -10.40 6.08 -2.10
N ARG A 78 -10.11 4.83 -1.75
CA ARG A 78 -9.85 4.38 -0.38
C ARG A 78 -8.45 3.83 -0.27
N PHE A 79 -7.82 4.03 0.87
CA PHE A 79 -6.43 3.62 1.10
C PHE A 79 -6.31 2.75 2.36
N TYR A 80 -5.46 1.73 2.28
CA TYR A 80 -5.12 0.86 3.40
C TYR A 80 -3.60 0.71 3.48
N TYR A 81 -3.01 1.11 4.60
CA TYR A 81 -1.59 0.84 4.86
C TYR A 81 -1.46 -0.51 5.61
N LYS A 82 -0.92 -1.51 4.92
CA LYS A 82 -0.70 -2.87 5.42
C LYS A 82 0.71 -3.01 5.97
N TYR A 83 0.80 -3.30 7.26
CA TYR A 83 2.02 -3.67 7.98
C TYR A 83 1.87 -5.06 8.63
N CYS A 84 2.94 -5.56 9.26
CA CYS A 84 2.94 -6.88 9.90
C CYS A 84 1.89 -6.99 11.03
N SER A 85 1.23 -8.14 11.17
CA SER A 85 0.19 -8.38 12.18
C SER A 85 0.70 -8.30 13.62
N THR A 86 2.00 -8.53 13.82
CA THR A 86 2.70 -8.42 15.11
C THR A 86 3.29 -7.04 15.38
N PHE A 87 2.95 -6.05 14.55
CA PHE A 87 3.37 -4.65 14.70
C PHE A 87 4.90 -4.44 14.64
N ASP A 88 5.58 -5.24 13.82
CA ASP A 88 7.03 -5.21 13.59
C ASP A 88 7.52 -3.80 13.25
N SER A 89 8.13 -3.16 14.24
CA SER A 89 8.63 -1.79 14.17
C SER A 89 9.58 -1.53 15.32
N THR A 90 10.31 -0.41 15.26
CA THR A 90 11.04 0.16 16.40
C THR A 90 10.45 1.51 16.77
N ALA A 91 10.96 2.12 17.84
CA ALA A 91 10.62 3.51 18.17
C ALA A 91 10.95 4.52 17.05
N GLN A 92 11.81 4.15 16.09
CA GLN A 92 12.13 5.00 14.94
C GLN A 92 11.20 4.79 13.74
N GLY A 93 10.32 3.78 13.75
CA GLY A 93 9.41 3.51 12.65
C GLY A 93 9.39 2.04 12.17
N ASN A 94 8.75 1.75 11.03
CA ASN A 94 8.23 2.74 10.05
C ASN A 94 6.71 2.95 10.06
N ILE A 95 5.96 2.20 10.88
CA ILE A 95 4.49 2.27 10.90
C ILE A 95 3.98 3.70 11.16
N GLY A 96 4.44 4.33 12.25
CA GLY A 96 4.02 5.69 12.63
C GLY A 96 4.39 6.75 11.58
N PRO A 97 5.69 6.94 11.25
CA PRO A 97 6.11 7.96 10.27
C PRO A 97 5.43 7.84 8.90
N VAL A 98 5.19 6.62 8.42
CA VAL A 98 4.47 6.41 7.15
C VAL A 98 3.00 6.78 7.32
N THR A 99 2.35 6.36 8.41
CA THR A 99 0.94 6.70 8.66
C THR A 99 0.73 8.20 8.74
N ASP A 100 1.56 8.93 9.50
CA ASP A 100 1.49 10.39 9.65
C ASP A 100 1.58 11.08 8.27
N ALA A 101 2.57 10.70 7.46
CA ALA A 101 2.76 11.29 6.13
C ALA A 101 1.58 10.99 5.17
N LEU A 102 1.00 9.79 5.23
CA LEU A 102 -0.17 9.45 4.42
C LEU A 102 -1.41 10.22 4.88
N MET A 103 -1.62 10.37 6.19
CA MET A 103 -2.74 11.13 6.76
C MET A 103 -2.64 12.61 6.39
N ASP A 104 -1.45 13.20 6.50
CA ASP A 104 -1.20 14.60 6.10
C ASP A 104 -1.59 14.86 4.64
N ILE A 105 -1.22 13.95 3.71
CA ILE A 105 -1.54 14.08 2.28
C ILE A 105 -3.05 13.87 2.03
N LEU A 106 -3.66 12.92 2.73
CA LEU A 106 -5.08 12.59 2.58
C LEU A 106 -6.01 13.54 3.34
N ASN A 107 -5.46 14.41 4.20
CA ASN A 107 -6.19 15.35 5.06
C ASN A 107 -7.21 14.67 5.99
N VAL A 108 -6.76 13.66 6.75
CA VAL A 108 -7.58 12.88 7.70
C VAL A 108 -7.00 12.84 9.10
#